data_AF-A0A7D9HID3-F1
#
_entry.id   AF-A0A7D9HID3-F1
#
_cell.length_a   1.000
_cell.length_b   1.000
_cell.length_c   1.000
_cell.angle_alpha   90.00
_cell.angle_beta   90.00
_cell.angle_gamma   90.00
#
_symmetry.space_group_name_H-M   'P 1'
#
loop_
_entity.id
_entity.type
_entity.pdbx_description
1 polymer ?
#
loop_
_entity_poly.entity_id
_entity_poly.type
_entity_poly.pdbx_seq_one_letter_code
_entity_poly.pdbx_strand_id
1 'polypeptide(L)'
;MASSRSRNMRDSNLREFLHVNLDKTKGEYLRSLGIGNPKYVETLKMFENLAKIADSLCQGVDSDDDFEKLKHRVVPVHPFAVREISVWNAQIRKRLRRKAYVKTGWKIVLVRDLPMKIYEHIECLCTANTRYATNVSRTSKEDIVQFTDIRKVNYIFKQVGVDDSLKKAISNVGTAKVIVSAEKPFKLVYLKSKEQLKVIAHFGFWNVHGVAQF
;
A
#
# COMPACT_ATOMS: atom_id res chain seq x y z
N MET A 1 18.33 -2.37 43.00
CA MET A 1 19.14 -2.35 41.76
C MET A 1 19.34 -3.77 41.19
N ALA A 2 18.26 -4.49 40.83
CA ALA A 2 18.34 -5.87 40.32
C ALA A 2 17.53 -6.11 39.03
N SER A 3 17.05 -5.04 38.37
CA SER A 3 16.14 -5.13 37.22
C SER A 3 16.86 -5.21 35.85
N SER A 4 18.08 -4.69 35.74
CA SER A 4 18.76 -4.54 34.44
C SER A 4 19.49 -5.79 33.94
N ARG A 5 19.88 -6.74 34.83
CA ARG A 5 20.60 -7.96 34.43
C ARG A 5 19.72 -9.03 33.76
N SER A 6 18.41 -9.03 34.03
CA SER A 6 17.49 -10.06 33.51
C SER A 6 17.00 -9.80 32.08
N ARG A 7 17.12 -8.57 31.55
CA ARG A 7 16.73 -8.24 30.17
C ARG A 7 17.84 -8.53 29.17
N ASN A 8 19.08 -8.12 29.47
CA ASN A 8 20.25 -8.36 28.60
C ASN A 8 20.49 -9.84 28.23
N MET A 9 20.10 -10.79 29.10
CA MET A 9 20.22 -12.23 28.81
C MET A 9 19.17 -12.77 27.83
N ARG A 10 18.01 -12.10 27.67
CA ARG A 10 16.99 -12.51 26.69
C ARG A 10 17.28 -11.95 25.30
N ASP A 11 17.95 -10.80 25.24
CA ASP A 11 18.24 -10.11 23.98
C ASP A 11 19.49 -10.66 23.29
N SER A 12 20.52 -11.08 24.05
CA SER A 12 21.66 -11.83 23.49
C SER A 12 21.22 -13.15 22.85
N ASN A 13 20.20 -13.80 23.43
CA ASN A 13 19.60 -15.02 22.88
C ASN A 13 18.88 -14.77 21.55
N LEU A 14 18.25 -13.60 21.35
CA LEU A 14 17.53 -13.30 20.10
C LEU A 14 18.49 -13.05 18.94
N ARG A 15 19.56 -12.29 19.18
CA ARG A 15 20.58 -12.03 18.17
C ARG A 15 21.27 -13.32 17.75
N GLU A 16 21.72 -14.10 18.72
CA GLU A 16 22.35 -15.39 18.48
C GLU A 16 21.40 -16.35 17.75
N PHE A 17 20.14 -16.42 18.17
CA PHE A 17 19.12 -17.21 17.50
C PHE A 17 18.89 -16.78 16.04
N LEU A 18 18.76 -15.48 15.76
CA LEU A 18 18.50 -14.98 14.41
C LEU A 18 19.67 -15.25 13.46
N HIS A 19 20.90 -14.95 13.88
CA HIS A 19 22.09 -15.17 13.04
C HIS A 19 22.36 -16.66 12.81
N VAL A 20 22.24 -17.50 13.84
CA VAL A 20 22.43 -18.96 13.72
C VAL A 20 21.41 -19.57 12.75
N ASN A 21 20.13 -19.17 12.84
CA ASN A 21 19.11 -19.69 11.93
C ASN A 21 19.27 -19.14 10.51
N LEU A 22 19.66 -17.87 10.34
CA LEU A 22 19.92 -17.27 9.03
C LEU A 22 21.09 -17.96 8.32
N ASP A 23 22.21 -18.19 9.01
CA ASP A 23 23.39 -18.83 8.43
C ASP A 23 23.14 -20.29 8.10
N LYS A 24 22.42 -21.01 8.98
CA LYS A 24 21.99 -22.39 8.71
C LYS A 24 21.10 -22.47 7.47
N THR A 25 20.06 -21.63 7.41
CA THR A 25 19.12 -21.60 6.28
C THR A 25 19.81 -21.20 4.99
N LYS A 26 20.69 -20.20 5.03
CA LYS A 26 21.53 -19.77 3.89
C LYS A 26 22.38 -20.92 3.37
N GLY A 27 23.06 -21.64 4.26
CA GLY A 27 23.93 -22.76 3.90
C GLY A 27 23.16 -23.95 3.31
N GLU A 28 22.00 -24.29 3.85
CA GLU A 28 21.13 -25.35 3.30
C GLU A 28 20.58 -24.95 1.93
N TYR A 29 20.08 -23.72 1.79
CA TYR A 29 19.46 -23.26 0.56
C TYR A 29 20.47 -23.09 -0.58
N LEU A 30 21.63 -22.48 -0.32
CA LEU A 30 22.70 -22.31 -1.31
C LEU A 30 23.31 -23.66 -1.76
N ARG A 31 23.41 -24.64 -0.85
CA ARG A 31 23.83 -26.01 -1.22
C ARG A 31 22.82 -26.69 -2.13
N SER A 32 21.52 -26.47 -1.91
CA SER A 32 20.47 -27.03 -2.76
C SER A 32 20.39 -26.38 -4.14
N LEU A 33 20.70 -25.08 -4.26
CA LEU A 33 20.72 -24.34 -5.53
C LEU A 33 21.90 -24.72 -6.43
N GLY A 34 23.08 -24.94 -5.85
CA GLY A 34 24.33 -25.16 -6.59
C GLY A 34 24.94 -23.86 -7.13
N ILE A 35 26.27 -23.77 -7.12
CA ILE A 35 27.04 -22.54 -7.45
C ILE A 35 26.82 -22.08 -8.90
N GLY A 36 26.52 -23.00 -9.82
CA GLY A 36 26.26 -22.70 -11.24
C GLY A 36 24.86 -22.17 -11.54
N ASN A 37 23.98 -22.06 -10.54
CA ASN A 37 22.61 -21.60 -10.75
C ASN A 37 22.56 -20.07 -10.91
N PRO A 38 21.91 -19.53 -11.96
CA PRO A 38 21.78 -18.09 -12.16
C PRO A 38 21.16 -17.34 -10.96
N LYS A 39 20.32 -18.02 -10.17
CA LYS A 39 19.69 -17.47 -8.97
C LYS A 39 20.59 -17.45 -7.75
N TYR A 40 21.77 -18.10 -7.80
CA TYR A 40 22.68 -18.22 -6.66
C TYR A 40 23.14 -16.85 -6.14
N VAL A 41 23.56 -15.96 -7.04
CA VAL A 41 24.02 -14.60 -6.71
C VAL A 41 22.88 -13.74 -6.17
N GLU A 42 21.68 -13.84 -6.74
CA GLU A 42 20.50 -13.11 -6.29
C GLU A 42 20.06 -13.56 -4.88
N THR A 43 20.09 -14.87 -4.66
CA THR A 43 19.77 -15.48 -3.35
C THR A 43 20.80 -15.07 -2.29
N LEU A 44 22.09 -15.00 -2.63
CA LEU A 44 23.15 -14.48 -1.76
C LEU A 44 22.85 -13.05 -1.29
N LYS A 45 22.54 -12.15 -2.24
CA LYS A 45 22.17 -10.76 -1.94
C LYS A 45 20.92 -10.67 -1.06
N MET A 46 19.94 -11.55 -1.27
CA MET A 46 18.77 -11.64 -0.42
C MET A 46 19.14 -11.98 1.03
N PHE A 47 19.98 -12.99 1.25
CA PHE A 47 20.44 -13.35 2.61
C PHE A 47 21.29 -12.26 3.27
N GLU A 48 22.12 -11.55 2.50
CA GLU A 48 22.86 -10.38 3.01
C GLU A 48 21.92 -9.26 3.46
N ASN A 49 20.85 -9.02 2.70
CA ASN A 49 19.83 -8.04 3.11
C ASN A 49 19.07 -8.51 4.36
N LEU A 50 18.75 -9.80 4.47
CA LEU A 50 18.13 -10.36 5.68
C LEU A 50 19.03 -10.24 6.91
N ALA A 51 20.33 -10.48 6.77
CA ALA A 51 21.30 -10.29 7.84
C ALA A 51 21.36 -8.83 8.30
N LYS A 52 21.39 -7.87 7.38
CA LYS A 52 21.34 -6.43 7.71
C LYS A 52 20.06 -6.05 8.45
N ILE A 53 18.91 -6.63 8.06
CA ILE A 53 17.64 -6.42 8.76
C ILE A 53 17.70 -7.01 10.18
N ALA A 54 18.27 -8.20 10.34
CA ALA A 54 18.45 -8.84 11.64
C ALA A 54 19.37 -8.02 12.57
N ASP A 55 20.51 -7.53 12.05
CA ASP A 55 21.42 -6.65 12.79
C ASP A 55 20.73 -5.35 13.22
N SER A 56 19.98 -4.73 12.30
CA SER A 56 19.22 -3.50 12.62
C SER A 56 18.17 -3.75 13.70
N LEU A 57 17.46 -4.88 13.64
CA LEU A 57 16.49 -5.29 14.65
C LEU A 57 17.16 -5.48 16.02
N CYS A 58 18.36 -6.06 16.08
CA CYS A 58 19.08 -6.29 17.33
C CYS A 58 19.64 -4.99 17.94
N GLN A 59 20.14 -4.07 17.10
CA GLN A 59 20.63 -2.76 17.56
C GLN A 59 19.55 -1.93 18.26
N GLY A 60 18.29 -2.09 17.86
CA GLY A 60 17.15 -1.44 18.52
C GLY A 60 16.78 -2.01 19.89
N VAL A 61 17.39 -3.11 20.31
CA VAL A 61 17.08 -3.78 21.59
C VAL A 61 18.15 -3.47 22.65
N ASP A 62 19.41 -3.30 22.23
CA ASP A 62 20.57 -3.08 23.12
C ASP A 62 20.73 -1.64 23.63
N SER A 63 20.00 -0.67 23.08
CA SER A 63 20.04 0.72 23.58
C SER A 63 19.23 0.86 24.87
N ASP A 64 19.73 1.56 25.89
CA ASP A 64 18.91 1.93 27.05
C ASP A 64 17.96 3.11 26.76
N ASP A 65 18.21 3.88 25.69
CA ASP A 65 17.38 4.99 25.26
C ASP A 65 16.25 4.51 24.34
N ASP A 66 15.01 4.59 24.83
CA ASP A 66 13.80 4.24 24.10
C ASP A 66 13.66 5.01 22.76
N PHE A 67 14.23 6.21 22.63
CA PHE A 67 14.20 6.96 21.37
C PHE A 67 15.13 6.35 20.31
N GLU A 68 16.33 5.91 20.69
CA GLU A 68 17.22 5.17 19.79
C GLU A 68 16.61 3.83 19.36
N LYS A 69 15.89 3.14 20.27
CA LYS A 69 15.16 1.91 19.90
C LYS A 69 14.14 2.14 18.77
N LEU A 70 13.53 3.33 18.71
CA LEU A 70 12.55 3.67 17.67
C LEU A 70 13.17 3.78 16.28
N LYS A 71 14.44 4.17 16.16
CA LYS A 71 15.12 4.29 14.84
C LYS A 71 15.28 2.95 14.13
N HIS A 72 15.35 1.89 14.93
CA HIS A 72 15.58 0.52 14.48
C HIS A 72 14.28 -0.31 14.42
N ARG A 73 13.17 0.26 14.88
CA ARG A 73 11.89 -0.43 14.92
C ARG A 73 11.31 -0.60 13.52
N VAL A 74 11.17 -1.85 13.10
CA VAL A 74 10.41 -2.19 11.89
C VAL A 74 8.92 -1.95 12.17
N VAL A 75 8.36 -0.92 11.56
CA VAL A 75 6.93 -0.60 11.67
C VAL A 75 6.18 -1.28 10.52
N PRO A 76 5.12 -2.06 10.78
CA PRO A 76 4.33 -2.66 9.73
C PRO A 76 3.60 -1.56 8.95
N VAL A 77 3.94 -1.39 7.66
CA VAL A 77 3.36 -0.37 6.77
C VAL A 77 1.95 -0.75 6.30
N HIS A 78 1.67 -2.06 6.18
CA HIS A 78 0.43 -2.57 5.61
C HIS A 78 -0.85 -2.07 6.31
N PRO A 79 -0.97 -2.03 7.65
CA PRO A 79 -2.14 -1.48 8.32
C PRO A 79 -2.42 -0.01 7.97
N PHE A 80 -1.38 0.80 7.77
CA PHE A 80 -1.53 2.21 7.38
C PHE A 80 -2.04 2.34 5.95
N ALA A 81 -1.52 1.52 5.04
CA ALA A 81 -2.00 1.45 3.66
C ALA A 81 -3.48 1.02 3.59
N VAL A 82 -3.86 -0.04 4.30
CA VAL A 82 -5.24 -0.53 4.40
C VAL A 82 -6.17 0.57 4.92
N ARG A 83 -5.77 1.26 6.00
CA ARG A 83 -6.53 2.37 6.57
C ARG A 83 -6.70 3.50 5.57
N GLU A 84 -5.65 3.87 4.86
CA GLU A 84 -5.69 4.96 3.90
C GLU A 84 -6.61 4.64 2.70
N ILE A 85 -6.51 3.44 2.13
CA ILE A 85 -7.44 2.99 1.07
C ILE A 85 -8.89 2.97 1.58
N SER A 86 -9.11 2.52 2.82
CA SER A 86 -10.45 2.54 3.44
C SER A 86 -11.01 3.95 3.57
N VAL A 87 -10.16 4.93 3.91
CA VAL A 87 -10.53 6.35 3.94
C VAL A 87 -10.92 6.84 2.54
N TRP A 88 -10.22 6.42 1.49
CA TRP A 88 -10.60 6.79 0.11
C TRP A 88 -11.98 6.29 -0.23
N ASN A 89 -12.29 5.02 0.07
CA ASN A 89 -13.62 4.45 -0.18
C ASN A 89 -14.71 5.28 0.50
N ALA A 90 -14.55 5.52 1.81
CA ALA A 90 -15.51 6.29 2.59
C ALA A 90 -15.70 7.71 2.03
N GLN A 91 -14.61 8.40 1.68
CA GLN A 91 -14.65 9.76 1.13
C GLN A 91 -15.26 9.82 -0.27
N ILE A 92 -14.95 8.85 -1.15
CA ILE A 92 -15.55 8.75 -2.48
C ILE A 92 -17.06 8.55 -2.34
N ARG A 93 -17.49 7.56 -1.54
CA ARG A 93 -18.91 7.27 -1.32
C ARG A 93 -19.66 8.45 -0.71
N LYS A 94 -19.06 9.17 0.24
CA LYS A 94 -19.65 10.39 0.82
C LYS A 94 -19.92 11.45 -0.25
N ARG A 95 -19.02 11.56 -1.24
CA ARG A 95 -19.08 12.53 -2.35
C ARG A 95 -19.98 12.10 -3.52
N LEU A 96 -20.35 10.82 -3.60
CA LEU A 96 -21.38 10.38 -4.55
C LEU A 96 -22.73 11.07 -4.24
N ARG A 97 -23.32 11.65 -5.28
CA ARG A 97 -24.52 12.49 -5.17
C ARG A 97 -25.24 12.61 -6.51
N ARG A 98 -26.46 13.17 -6.47
CA ARG A 98 -27.34 13.30 -7.65
C ARG A 98 -26.88 14.32 -8.68
N LYS A 99 -26.18 15.39 -8.24
CA LYS A 99 -25.82 16.52 -9.09
C LYS A 99 -24.31 16.66 -9.21
N ALA A 100 -23.84 17.09 -10.38
CA ALA A 100 -22.46 17.47 -10.60
C ALA A 100 -21.97 18.52 -9.58
N TYR A 101 -20.67 18.55 -9.32
CA TYR A 101 -20.01 19.67 -8.64
C TYR A 101 -19.95 20.88 -9.54
N VAL A 102 -20.24 22.06 -8.99
CA VAL A 102 -20.21 23.32 -9.75
C VAL A 102 -18.82 23.55 -10.35
N LYS A 103 -17.76 23.29 -9.58
CA LYS A 103 -16.38 23.53 -10.02
C LYS A 103 -15.74 22.35 -10.76
N THR A 104 -16.06 21.11 -10.38
CA THR A 104 -15.37 19.91 -10.87
C THR A 104 -16.26 18.96 -11.67
N GLY A 105 -17.51 19.34 -11.93
CA GLY A 105 -18.46 18.50 -12.64
C GLY A 105 -18.67 17.15 -11.97
N TRP A 106 -18.59 16.09 -12.77
CA TRP A 106 -18.74 14.69 -12.36
C TRP A 106 -17.42 14.05 -11.89
N LYS A 107 -16.50 14.85 -11.36
CA LYS A 107 -15.17 14.43 -10.91
C LYS A 107 -14.99 14.64 -9.41
N ILE A 108 -14.44 13.63 -8.75
CA ILE A 108 -13.99 13.63 -7.36
C ILE A 108 -12.47 13.67 -7.36
N VAL A 109 -11.90 14.60 -6.58
CA VAL A 109 -10.47 14.66 -6.29
C VAL A 109 -10.29 14.67 -4.78
N LEU A 110 -9.66 13.62 -4.24
CA LEU A 110 -9.18 13.58 -2.87
C LEU A 110 -7.70 13.93 -2.89
N VAL A 111 -7.26 14.73 -1.92
CA VAL A 111 -5.86 15.07 -1.71
C VAL A 111 -5.50 14.61 -0.31
N ARG A 112 -4.42 13.84 -0.19
CA ARG A 112 -4.00 13.18 1.05
C ARG A 112 -2.50 13.32 1.18
N ASP A 113 -2.05 13.83 2.32
CA ASP A 113 -0.64 13.80 2.67
C ASP A 113 -0.32 12.35 3.06
N LEU A 114 0.65 11.77 2.37
CA LEU A 114 0.94 10.35 2.39
C LEU A 114 2.45 10.13 2.29
N PRO A 115 3.10 9.68 3.37
CA PRO A 115 4.53 9.36 3.34
C PRO A 115 4.90 8.38 2.23
N MET A 116 6.08 8.56 1.62
CA MET A 116 6.52 7.78 0.47
C MET A 116 6.47 6.28 0.71
N LYS A 117 6.91 5.79 1.87
CA LYS A 117 6.88 4.35 2.19
C LYS A 117 5.47 3.76 2.19
N ILE A 118 4.46 4.53 2.62
CA ILE A 118 3.06 4.07 2.60
C ILE A 118 2.55 4.07 1.15
N TYR A 119 2.89 5.10 0.37
CA TYR A 119 2.55 5.15 -1.05
C TYR A 119 3.14 3.97 -1.82
N GLU A 120 4.43 3.68 -1.67
CA GLU A 120 5.10 2.54 -2.32
C GLU A 120 4.39 1.22 -2.02
N HIS A 121 4.01 1.01 -0.75
CA HIS A 121 3.25 -0.17 -0.35
C HIS A 121 1.87 -0.23 -1.01
N ILE A 122 1.17 0.90 -1.11
CA ILE A 122 -0.12 0.97 -1.82
C ILE A 122 0.05 0.73 -3.32
N GLU A 123 1.08 1.30 -3.95
CA GLU A 123 1.39 1.07 -5.37
C GLU A 123 1.62 -0.43 -5.62
N CYS A 124 2.39 -1.11 -4.75
CA CYS A 124 2.59 -2.55 -4.81
C CYS A 124 1.25 -3.31 -4.73
N LEU A 125 0.39 -2.97 -3.76
CA LEU A 125 -0.94 -3.59 -3.64
C LEU A 125 -1.78 -3.37 -4.91
N CYS A 126 -1.71 -2.16 -5.48
CA CYS A 126 -2.43 -1.80 -6.68
C CYS A 126 -1.88 -2.50 -7.94
N THR A 127 -0.59 -2.82 -8.00
CA THR A 127 0.05 -3.38 -9.21
C THR A 127 0.24 -4.90 -9.15
N ALA A 128 0.14 -5.54 -7.98
CA ALA A 128 0.37 -6.98 -7.77
C ALA A 128 -0.53 -7.95 -8.59
N ASN A 129 -1.62 -7.47 -9.19
CA ASN A 129 -2.49 -8.27 -10.06
C ASN A 129 -2.62 -7.61 -11.44
N THR A 130 -1.96 -8.19 -12.44
CA THR A 130 -1.86 -7.69 -13.82
C THR A 130 -3.03 -8.06 -14.72
N ARG A 131 -4.03 -8.82 -14.22
CA ARG A 131 -5.18 -9.28 -15.02
C ARG A 131 -6.10 -8.14 -15.50
N TYR A 132 -5.95 -6.94 -14.94
CA TYR A 132 -6.75 -5.78 -15.31
C TYR A 132 -5.84 -4.67 -15.83
N ALA A 133 -6.35 -3.92 -16.81
CA ALA A 133 -5.64 -2.79 -17.42
C ALA A 133 -5.22 -1.76 -16.36
N THR A 134 -3.92 -1.77 -16.05
CA THR A 134 -3.26 -0.89 -15.09
C THR A 134 -2.11 -0.22 -15.82
N ASN A 135 -2.16 1.10 -15.94
CA ASN A 135 -1.10 1.88 -16.55
C ASN A 135 -0.33 2.61 -15.46
N VAL A 136 0.99 2.43 -15.44
CA VAL A 136 1.88 3.12 -14.51
C VAL A 136 2.79 4.04 -15.33
N SER A 137 2.82 5.31 -14.98
CA SER A 137 3.73 6.30 -15.54
C SER A 137 4.53 6.94 -14.42
N ARG A 138 5.84 7.04 -14.59
CA ARG A 138 6.74 7.57 -13.57
C ARG A 138 7.59 8.67 -14.15
N THR A 139 7.70 9.75 -13.39
CA THR A 139 8.58 10.88 -13.70
C THR A 139 9.42 11.20 -12.47
N SER A 140 10.36 12.14 -12.61
CA SER A 140 11.12 12.65 -11.46
C SER A 140 10.24 13.39 -10.45
N LYS A 141 9.09 13.91 -10.86
CA LYS A 141 8.21 14.74 -10.02
C LYS A 141 7.02 13.98 -9.45
N GLU A 142 6.46 13.07 -10.24
CA GLU A 142 5.24 12.37 -9.91
C GLU A 142 5.20 10.94 -10.43
N ASP A 143 4.47 10.10 -9.70
CA ASP A 143 4.06 8.77 -10.13
C ASP A 143 2.55 8.75 -10.36
N ILE A 144 2.13 8.15 -11.46
CA ILE A 144 0.73 8.07 -11.86
C ILE A 144 0.38 6.61 -12.06
N VAL A 145 -0.56 6.11 -11.27
CA VAL A 145 -1.20 4.81 -11.48
C VAL A 145 -2.62 5.04 -11.98
N GLN A 146 -2.98 4.42 -13.10
CA GLN A 146 -4.31 4.55 -13.70
C GLN A 146 -4.95 3.18 -13.88
N PHE A 147 -6.22 3.09 -13.51
CA PHE A 147 -7.06 1.92 -13.76
C PHE A 147 -8.17 2.32 -14.73
N THR A 148 -8.32 1.56 -15.81
CA THR A 148 -9.35 1.79 -16.83
C THR A 148 -10.50 0.78 -16.74
N ASP A 149 -10.43 -0.17 -15.80
CA ASP A 149 -11.49 -1.14 -15.49
C ASP A 149 -11.95 -1.02 -14.02
N ILE A 150 -13.25 -0.86 -13.82
CA ILE A 150 -13.88 -0.80 -12.49
C ILE A 150 -13.60 -2.06 -11.66
N ARG A 151 -13.45 -3.23 -12.30
CA ARG A 151 -13.18 -4.50 -11.61
C ARG A 151 -11.86 -4.46 -10.85
N LYS A 152 -10.85 -3.75 -11.38
CA LYS A 152 -9.57 -3.54 -10.70
C LYS A 152 -9.73 -2.70 -9.44
N VAL A 153 -10.50 -1.63 -9.53
CA VAL A 153 -10.78 -0.72 -8.41
C VAL A 153 -11.53 -1.46 -7.31
N ASN A 154 -12.58 -2.20 -7.68
CA ASN A 154 -13.35 -3.02 -6.74
C ASN A 154 -12.47 -4.11 -6.10
N TYR A 155 -11.60 -4.76 -6.88
CA TYR A 155 -10.64 -5.72 -6.35
C TYR A 155 -9.75 -5.10 -5.27
N ILE A 156 -9.18 -3.90 -5.49
CA ILE A 156 -8.33 -3.21 -4.51
C ILE A 156 -9.12 -2.94 -3.22
N PHE A 157 -10.34 -2.43 -3.32
CA PHE A 157 -11.18 -2.18 -2.15
C PHE A 157 -11.57 -3.47 -1.41
N LYS A 158 -11.87 -4.54 -2.15
CA LYS A 158 -12.15 -5.86 -1.58
C LYS A 158 -10.95 -6.45 -0.84
N GLN A 159 -9.73 -6.28 -1.36
CA GLN A 159 -8.50 -6.78 -0.71
C GLN A 159 -8.26 -6.13 0.66
N VAL A 160 -8.70 -4.89 0.86
CA VAL A 160 -8.58 -4.19 2.15
C VAL A 160 -9.82 -4.34 3.03
N GLY A 161 -10.76 -5.21 2.66
CA GLY A 161 -11.93 -5.54 3.47
C GLY A 161 -13.02 -4.46 3.52
N VAL A 162 -13.10 -3.57 2.53
CA VAL A 162 -14.16 -2.55 2.46
C VAL A 162 -15.15 -2.83 1.33
N ASP A 163 -16.37 -2.29 1.46
CA ASP A 163 -17.40 -2.36 0.42
C ASP A 163 -16.82 -1.87 -0.93
N ASP A 164 -16.81 -2.77 -1.89
CA ASP A 164 -16.17 -2.61 -3.19
C ASP A 164 -17.10 -1.97 -4.23
N SER A 165 -18.37 -1.75 -3.90
CA SER A 165 -19.37 -1.45 -4.91
C SER A 165 -19.38 0.01 -5.39
N LEU A 166 -18.53 0.90 -4.82
CA LEU A 166 -18.36 2.33 -5.13
C LEU A 166 -19.64 3.02 -5.66
N LYS A 167 -20.75 2.72 -5.00
CA LYS A 167 -22.10 3.18 -5.34
C LYS A 167 -22.81 3.65 -4.09
N LYS A 168 -23.79 4.52 -4.32
CA LYS A 168 -24.63 5.11 -3.28
C LYS A 168 -26.05 5.24 -3.81
N ALA A 169 -26.97 4.55 -3.16
CA ALA A 169 -28.40 4.77 -3.36
C ALA A 169 -28.78 6.17 -2.88
N ILE A 170 -29.59 6.86 -3.65
CA ILE A 170 -30.20 8.13 -3.32
C ILE A 170 -31.70 7.86 -3.22
N SER A 171 -32.20 7.88 -1.98
CA SER A 171 -33.56 7.45 -1.62
C SER A 171 -34.60 7.98 -2.60
N ASN A 172 -35.41 7.07 -3.16
CA ASN A 172 -36.50 7.34 -4.10
C ASN A 172 -36.13 8.14 -5.36
N VAL A 173 -34.84 8.29 -5.68
CA VAL A 173 -34.39 9.11 -6.82
C VAL A 173 -33.53 8.30 -7.78
N GLY A 174 -32.65 7.42 -7.27
CA GLY A 174 -31.80 6.58 -8.12
C GLY A 174 -30.48 6.21 -7.46
N THR A 175 -29.43 6.00 -8.25
CA THR A 175 -28.11 5.57 -7.76
C THR A 175 -27.00 6.42 -8.36
N ALA A 176 -26.09 6.89 -7.51
CA ALA A 176 -24.81 7.45 -7.94
C ALA A 176 -23.73 6.37 -7.87
N LYS A 177 -22.91 6.22 -8.90
CA LYS A 177 -21.81 5.24 -8.94
C LYS A 177 -20.57 5.81 -9.60
N VAL A 178 -19.41 5.30 -9.18
CA VAL A 178 -18.12 5.60 -9.82
C VAL A 178 -18.11 5.00 -11.23
N ILE A 179 -17.52 5.74 -12.16
CA ILE A 179 -17.30 5.36 -13.55
C ILE A 179 -15.81 5.20 -13.74
N VAL A 180 -15.43 4.06 -14.32
CA VAL A 180 -14.05 3.78 -14.70
C VAL A 180 -14.05 3.25 -16.14
N SER A 181 -13.34 3.96 -17.01
CA SER A 181 -13.16 3.61 -18.41
C SER A 181 -11.82 4.15 -18.91
N ALA A 182 -11.48 3.90 -20.18
CA ALA A 182 -10.29 4.51 -20.81
C ALA A 182 -10.35 6.05 -20.81
N GLU A 183 -11.54 6.64 -21.04
CA GLU A 183 -11.75 8.09 -21.05
C GLU A 183 -11.84 8.69 -19.64
N LYS A 184 -12.41 7.93 -18.70
CA LYS A 184 -12.62 8.34 -17.31
C LYS A 184 -11.93 7.35 -16.36
N PRO A 185 -10.60 7.22 -16.40
CA PRO A 185 -9.89 6.28 -15.55
C PRO A 185 -9.92 6.71 -14.08
N PHE A 186 -9.81 5.74 -13.19
CA PHE A 186 -9.48 5.99 -11.80
C PHE A 186 -7.98 6.23 -11.68
N LYS A 187 -7.55 7.34 -11.09
CA LYS A 187 -6.13 7.71 -11.03
C LYS A 187 -5.64 7.90 -9.61
N LEU A 188 -4.44 7.42 -9.34
CA LEU A 188 -3.60 7.75 -8.20
C LEU A 188 -2.44 8.59 -8.74
N VAL A 189 -2.30 9.82 -8.29
CA VAL A 189 -1.20 10.72 -8.69
C VAL A 189 -0.43 11.13 -7.46
N TYR A 190 0.78 10.62 -7.31
CA TYR A 190 1.65 10.88 -6.18
C TYR A 190 2.69 11.92 -6.52
N LEU A 191 2.70 13.03 -5.79
CA LEU A 191 3.65 14.12 -5.92
C LEU A 191 4.81 13.89 -4.95
N LYS A 192 5.99 13.51 -5.46
CA LYS A 192 7.14 13.09 -4.66
C LYS A 192 7.65 14.20 -3.73
N SER A 193 7.78 15.41 -4.25
CA SER A 193 8.32 16.55 -3.49
C SER A 193 7.43 17.02 -2.35
N LYS A 194 6.13 16.70 -2.40
CA LYS A 194 5.15 17.12 -1.38
C LYS A 194 4.67 15.96 -0.51
N GLU A 195 5.14 14.74 -0.78
CA GLU A 195 4.58 13.51 -0.22
C GLU A 195 3.06 13.51 -0.21
N GLN A 196 2.46 13.78 -1.37
CA GLN A 196 1.03 14.00 -1.47
C GLN A 196 0.41 13.15 -2.57
N LEU A 197 -0.61 12.38 -2.20
CA LEU A 197 -1.39 11.58 -3.12
C LEU A 197 -2.70 12.27 -3.50
N LYS A 198 -2.99 12.30 -4.80
CA LYS A 198 -4.29 12.66 -5.34
C LYS A 198 -5.01 11.41 -5.84
N VAL A 199 -6.18 11.15 -5.27
CA VAL A 199 -7.09 10.09 -5.72
C VAL A 199 -8.18 10.72 -6.56
N ILE A 200 -8.23 10.37 -7.84
CA ILE A 200 -9.13 10.96 -8.82
C ILE A 200 -10.10 9.90 -9.33
N ALA A 201 -11.38 10.16 -9.19
CA ALA A 201 -12.45 9.30 -9.68
C ALA A 201 -13.51 10.13 -10.42
N HIS A 202 -14.17 9.53 -11.39
CA HIS A 202 -15.36 10.10 -12.03
C HIS A 202 -16.58 9.35 -11.53
N PHE A 203 -17.73 10.02 -11.50
CA PHE A 203 -18.98 9.40 -11.08
C PHE A 203 -20.12 9.87 -11.97
N GLY A 204 -21.23 9.14 -11.94
CA GLY A 204 -22.46 9.53 -12.61
C GLY A 204 -23.65 9.28 -11.72
N PHE A 205 -24.79 9.81 -12.14
CA PHE A 205 -26.08 9.52 -11.53
C PHE A 205 -27.00 8.83 -12.55
N TRP A 206 -27.70 7.80 -12.08
CA TRP A 206 -28.72 7.07 -12.82
C TRP A 206 -30.03 7.19 -12.05
N ASN A 207 -31.12 7.55 -12.73
CA ASN A 207 -32.44 7.62 -12.09
C ASN A 207 -32.98 6.22 -11.73
N VAL A 208 -34.16 6.16 -11.13
CA VAL A 208 -34.82 4.89 -10.74
C VAL A 208 -35.04 3.92 -11.92
N HIS A 209 -35.08 4.42 -13.16
CA HIS A 209 -35.22 3.63 -14.38
C HIS A 209 -33.88 3.23 -15.01
N GLY A 210 -32.75 3.55 -14.37
CA GLY A 210 -31.43 3.24 -14.90
C GLY A 210 -30.99 4.13 -16.07
N VAL A 211 -31.61 5.30 -16.25
CA VAL A 211 -31.21 6.28 -17.27
C VAL A 211 -30.13 7.20 -16.71
N ALA A 212 -29.00 7.29 -17.42
CA ALA A 212 -27.87 8.16 -17.07
C ALA A 212 -28.24 9.66 -17.15
N GLN A 213 -27.65 10.48 -16.27
CA GLN A 213 -27.94 11.92 -16.14
C GLN A 213 -26.66 12.78 -16.13
N PHE A 214 -25.56 12.33 -16.73
CA PHE A 214 -24.22 12.91 -16.58
C PHE A 214 -23.40 12.92 -17.87
#